data_AF-A0A8J6JVK6-F1
#
_entry.id   AF-A0A8J6JVK6-F1
#
_cell.length_a   1.000
_cell.length_b   1.000
_cell.length_c   1.000
_cell.angle_alpha   90.00
_cell.angle_beta   90.00
_cell.angle_gamma   90.00
#
_symmetry.space_group_name_H-M   'P 1'
#
loop_
_entity.id
_entity.type
_entity.pdbx_description
1 polymer ?
#
loop_
_entity_poly.entity_id
_entity_poly.type
_entity_poly.pdbx_seq_one_letter_code
_entity_poly.pdbx_strand_id
1 'polypeptide(L)'
;RIVAWVWHPLAIWEISGSAHIDGPMVMMAVFGIWLVAVSRRPVLGAVAMAVAAMMKPLAALALPFAWRPWGWRAPAAGGAGGGLLYLPYISVGTGMFAFAGGYAQEESLATGNAFWLVWLMRQVFGDAAWIVPVYLLGGLALLGFLALRLSFSDNDDVVLRLQRLGWLVFAGLFFLSSGYPWYYLMALPFVVLFGTPAFWAATIGGFLLYDTIPNDAAVAFWVRDALHSGAMLAGVAWALWAARPART
;
A
#
# COMPACT_ATOMS: atom_id res chain seq x y z
N ARG A 1 3.08 16.87 -14.01
CA ARG A 1 3.30 15.43 -13.68
C ARG A 1 4.73 15.15 -13.25
N ILE A 2 5.75 15.39 -14.08
CA ILE A 2 7.18 15.22 -13.69
C ILE A 2 7.54 16.08 -12.46
N VAL A 3 7.10 17.34 -12.45
CA VAL A 3 7.29 18.24 -11.28
C VAL A 3 6.72 17.64 -10.00
N ALA A 4 5.51 17.05 -10.06
CA ALA A 4 4.87 16.43 -8.90
C ALA A 4 5.58 15.16 -8.41
N TRP A 5 6.44 14.54 -9.22
CA TRP A 5 7.29 13.42 -8.79
C TRP A 5 8.63 13.93 -8.24
N VAL A 6 9.37 14.69 -9.07
CA VAL A 6 10.73 15.14 -8.77
C VAL A 6 10.77 16.06 -7.55
N TRP A 7 9.72 16.87 -7.34
CA TRP A 7 9.62 17.77 -6.20
C TRP A 7 8.73 17.24 -5.07
N HIS A 8 8.28 15.98 -5.14
CA HIS A 8 7.54 15.41 -4.02
C HIS A 8 8.49 15.20 -2.84
N PRO A 9 8.13 15.63 -1.62
CA PRO A 9 9.02 15.52 -0.47
C PRO A 9 9.41 14.06 -0.18
N LEU A 10 8.48 13.10 -0.32
CA LEU A 10 8.82 11.67 -0.21
C LEU A 10 9.86 11.20 -1.24
N ALA A 11 9.80 11.66 -2.49
CA ALA A 11 10.78 11.23 -3.49
C ALA A 11 12.17 11.78 -3.16
N ILE A 12 12.25 13.04 -2.75
CA ILE A 12 13.51 13.68 -2.37
C ILE A 12 14.09 13.01 -1.12
N TRP A 13 13.29 12.88 -0.06
CA TRP A 13 13.77 12.42 1.24
C TRP A 13 14.02 10.91 1.24
N GLU A 14 13.03 10.12 0.86
CA GLU A 14 13.09 8.67 1.04
C GLU A 14 13.96 7.98 -0.02
N ILE A 15 13.93 8.46 -1.28
CA ILE A 15 14.68 7.83 -2.36
C ILE A 15 16.07 8.45 -2.44
N SER A 16 16.19 9.77 -2.59
CA SER A 16 17.48 10.42 -2.80
C SER A 16 18.25 10.69 -1.50
N GLY A 17 17.56 11.01 -0.41
CA GLY A 17 18.18 11.34 0.88
C GLY A 17 18.58 10.11 1.70
N SER A 18 17.67 9.13 1.81
CA SER A 18 17.83 7.97 2.69
C SER A 18 18.08 6.65 1.97
N ALA A 19 17.98 6.61 0.63
CA ALA A 19 18.13 5.40 -0.18
C ALA A 19 17.26 4.21 0.30
N HIS A 20 16.03 4.50 0.76
CA HIS A 20 15.11 3.46 1.23
C HIS A 20 14.79 2.45 0.11
N ILE A 21 14.69 1.17 0.50
CA ILE A 21 14.36 0.05 -0.40
C ILE A 21 13.00 0.23 -1.10
N ASP A 22 12.14 1.09 -0.55
CA ASP A 22 10.86 1.52 -1.12
C ASP A 22 11.03 2.16 -2.51
N GLY A 23 12.15 2.82 -2.81
CA GLY A 23 12.44 3.35 -4.14
C GLY A 23 12.48 2.26 -5.22
N PRO A 24 13.40 1.27 -5.12
CA PRO A 24 13.42 0.10 -5.99
C PRO A 24 12.10 -0.68 -6.02
N MET A 25 11.42 -0.82 -4.89
CA MET A 25 10.10 -1.44 -4.81
C MET A 25 9.09 -0.72 -5.70
N VAL A 26 8.95 0.61 -5.58
CA VAL A 26 8.02 1.40 -6.41
C VAL A 26 8.41 1.34 -7.87
N MET A 27 9.70 1.44 -8.19
CA MET A 27 10.20 1.34 -9.56
C MET A 27 9.75 0.02 -10.20
N MET A 28 9.96 -1.10 -9.50
CA MET A 28 9.63 -2.42 -10.02
C MET A 28 8.10 -2.64 -10.09
N ALA A 29 7.32 -2.11 -9.13
CA ALA A 29 5.87 -2.14 -9.19
C ALA A 29 5.32 -1.36 -10.40
N VAL A 30 5.79 -0.12 -10.61
CA VAL A 30 5.40 0.71 -11.76
C VAL A 30 5.84 0.08 -13.08
N PHE A 31 7.04 -0.53 -13.12
CA PHE A 31 7.49 -1.26 -14.29
C PHE A 31 6.58 -2.46 -14.61
N GLY A 32 6.17 -3.21 -13.59
CA GLY A 32 5.18 -4.27 -13.74
C GLY A 32 3.84 -3.75 -14.26
N ILE A 33 3.34 -2.64 -13.71
CA ILE A 33 2.10 -1.98 -14.17
C ILE A 33 2.23 -1.59 -15.65
N TRP A 34 3.37 -0.99 -16.04
CA TRP A 34 3.64 -0.59 -17.42
C TRP A 34 3.67 -1.80 -18.37
N LEU A 35 4.32 -2.90 -17.97
CA LEU A 35 4.34 -4.15 -18.75
C LEU A 35 2.93 -4.68 -19.00
N VAL A 36 2.03 -4.59 -18.02
CA VAL A 36 0.63 -5.01 -18.18
C VAL A 36 -0.17 -4.02 -19.04
N ALA A 37 -0.14 -2.74 -18.68
CA ALA A 37 -1.01 -1.70 -19.25
C ALA A 37 -0.60 -1.29 -20.67
N VAL A 38 0.70 -1.12 -20.89
CA VAL A 38 1.25 -0.57 -22.14
C VAL A 38 1.79 -1.68 -23.02
N SER A 39 2.70 -2.52 -22.50
CA SER A 39 3.32 -3.58 -23.30
C SER A 39 2.44 -4.81 -23.52
N ARG A 40 1.30 -4.91 -22.83
CA ARG A 40 0.36 -6.05 -22.88
C ARG A 40 1.02 -7.40 -22.55
N ARG A 41 2.00 -7.40 -21.63
CA ARG A 41 2.74 -8.57 -21.13
C ARG A 41 2.38 -8.89 -19.67
N PRO A 42 1.16 -9.40 -19.38
CA PRO A 42 0.69 -9.61 -18.01
C PRO A 42 1.54 -10.59 -17.21
N VAL A 43 2.13 -11.60 -17.85
CA VAL A 43 3.01 -12.58 -17.20
C VAL A 43 4.29 -11.93 -16.68
N LEU A 44 4.98 -11.14 -17.52
CA LEU A 44 6.18 -10.41 -17.08
C LEU A 44 5.83 -9.32 -16.07
N GLY A 45 4.68 -8.67 -16.24
CA GLY A 45 4.20 -7.68 -15.28
C GLY A 45 3.96 -8.28 -13.89
N ALA A 46 3.36 -9.47 -13.81
CA ALA A 46 3.18 -10.20 -12.55
C ALA A 46 4.52 -10.60 -11.91
N VAL A 47 5.50 -11.04 -12.69
CA VAL A 47 6.86 -11.33 -12.20
C VAL A 47 7.50 -10.09 -11.61
N ALA A 48 7.49 -8.96 -12.34
CA ALA A 48 8.04 -7.69 -11.85
C ALA A 48 7.35 -7.24 -10.54
N MET A 49 6.01 -7.26 -10.48
CA MET A 49 5.29 -6.94 -9.25
C MET A 49 5.59 -7.89 -8.09
N ALA A 50 5.81 -9.18 -8.38
CA ALA A 50 6.22 -10.14 -7.36
C ALA A 50 7.62 -9.84 -6.82
N VAL A 51 8.57 -9.47 -7.69
CA VAL A 51 9.90 -8.98 -7.26
C VAL A 51 9.76 -7.74 -6.38
N ALA A 52 8.88 -6.80 -6.73
CA ALA A 52 8.58 -5.64 -5.87
C ALA A 52 8.02 -6.08 -4.51
N ALA A 53 7.11 -7.06 -4.48
CA ALA A 53 6.54 -7.60 -3.25
C ALA A 53 7.59 -8.30 -2.35
N MET A 54 8.64 -8.87 -2.95
CA MET A 54 9.77 -9.45 -2.20
C MET A 54 10.68 -8.37 -1.60
N MET A 55 10.75 -7.18 -2.21
CA MET A 55 11.42 -6.02 -1.62
C MET A 55 10.62 -5.45 -0.45
N LYS A 56 9.29 -5.35 -0.62
CA LYS A 56 8.38 -4.97 0.46
C LYS A 56 6.98 -5.57 0.25
N PRO A 57 6.41 -6.27 1.27
CA PRO A 57 5.13 -6.96 1.11
C PRO A 57 3.97 -6.09 0.63
N LEU A 58 3.97 -4.80 0.94
CA LEU A 58 2.96 -3.84 0.50
C LEU A 58 2.77 -3.83 -1.03
N ALA A 59 3.84 -4.03 -1.80
CA ALA A 59 3.76 -4.06 -3.26
C ALA A 59 2.97 -5.26 -3.82
N ALA A 60 2.67 -6.27 -3.00
CA ALA A 60 1.77 -7.37 -3.37
C ALA A 60 0.38 -6.87 -3.77
N LEU A 61 -0.06 -5.71 -3.27
CA LEU A 61 -1.32 -5.06 -3.65
C LEU A 61 -1.38 -4.71 -5.16
N ALA A 62 -0.24 -4.66 -5.85
CA ALA A 62 -0.21 -4.45 -7.30
C ALA A 62 -0.53 -5.71 -8.10
N LEU A 63 -0.26 -6.91 -7.57
CA LEU A 63 -0.39 -8.18 -8.29
C LEU A 63 -1.77 -8.40 -8.95
N PRO A 64 -2.91 -8.06 -8.32
CA PRO A 64 -4.23 -8.23 -8.92
C PRO A 64 -4.42 -7.46 -10.23
N PHE A 65 -3.61 -6.43 -10.51
CA PHE A 65 -3.62 -5.68 -11.77
C PHE A 65 -3.17 -6.53 -12.97
N ALA A 66 -2.28 -7.51 -12.74
CA ALA A 66 -1.78 -8.42 -13.77
C ALA A 66 -2.67 -9.65 -13.97
N TRP A 67 -3.60 -9.90 -13.05
CA TRP A 67 -4.48 -11.07 -13.09
C TRP A 67 -5.67 -10.83 -14.02
N ARG A 68 -6.16 -11.94 -14.57
CA ARG A 68 -7.39 -11.99 -15.37
C ARG A 68 -8.35 -13.00 -14.77
N PRO A 69 -9.67 -12.86 -14.95
CA PRO A 69 -10.63 -13.86 -14.55
C PRO A 69 -10.23 -15.22 -15.11
N TRP A 70 -10.11 -16.22 -14.23
CA TRP A 70 -9.80 -17.61 -14.59
C TRP A 70 -8.41 -17.83 -15.23
N GLY A 71 -7.59 -16.79 -15.36
CA GLY A 71 -6.26 -16.86 -15.95
C GLY A 71 -5.18 -17.15 -14.90
N TRP A 72 -4.68 -18.38 -14.85
CA TRP A 72 -3.69 -18.80 -13.84
C TRP A 72 -2.24 -18.44 -14.19
N ARG A 73 -1.92 -18.14 -15.46
CA ARG A 73 -0.53 -17.95 -15.93
C ARG A 73 0.20 -16.81 -15.23
N ALA A 74 -0.45 -15.65 -15.08
CA ALA A 74 0.16 -14.48 -14.44
C ALA A 74 0.34 -14.70 -12.92
N PRO A 75 -0.68 -15.14 -12.16
CA PRO A 75 -0.50 -15.56 -10.76
C PRO A 75 0.62 -16.59 -10.59
N ALA A 76 0.64 -17.65 -11.39
CA ALA A 76 1.64 -18.71 -11.30
C ALA A 76 3.05 -18.21 -11.61
N ALA A 77 3.22 -17.39 -12.64
CA ALA A 77 4.51 -16.80 -12.97
C ALA A 77 5.01 -15.83 -11.90
N GLY A 78 4.12 -15.01 -11.32
CA GLY A 78 4.45 -14.15 -10.19
C GLY A 78 4.92 -14.96 -8.97
N GLY A 79 4.17 -16.00 -8.61
CA GLY A 79 4.53 -16.93 -7.53
C GLY A 79 5.85 -17.64 -7.78
N ALA A 80 6.06 -18.16 -9.00
CA ALA A 80 7.32 -18.78 -9.40
C ALA A 80 8.48 -17.77 -9.36
N GLY A 81 8.29 -16.56 -9.90
CA GLY A 81 9.30 -15.50 -9.90
C GLY A 81 9.75 -15.12 -8.48
N GLY A 82 8.80 -14.94 -7.56
CA GLY A 82 9.12 -14.73 -6.15
C GLY A 82 9.82 -15.93 -5.51
N GLY A 83 9.31 -17.14 -5.75
CA GLY A 83 9.91 -18.37 -5.21
C GLY A 83 11.33 -18.63 -5.72
N LEU A 84 11.63 -18.28 -6.97
CA LEU A 84 12.98 -18.40 -7.54
C LEU A 84 14.01 -17.52 -6.80
N LEU A 85 13.58 -16.37 -6.26
CA LEU A 85 14.46 -15.51 -5.45
C LEU A 85 14.84 -16.14 -4.11
N TYR A 86 14.08 -17.13 -3.63
CA TYR A 86 14.39 -17.88 -2.42
C TYR A 86 15.32 -19.08 -2.67
N LEU A 87 15.59 -19.45 -3.93
CA LEU A 87 16.45 -20.61 -4.24
C LEU A 87 17.84 -20.55 -3.58
N PRO A 88 18.54 -19.40 -3.52
CA PRO A 88 19.83 -19.32 -2.83
C PRO A 88 19.75 -19.68 -1.34
N TYR A 89 18.57 -19.62 -0.74
CA TYR A 89 18.33 -19.86 0.69
C TYR A 89 17.68 -21.21 0.99
N ILE A 90 17.51 -22.09 -0.02
CA ILE A 90 16.78 -23.35 0.14
C ILE A 90 17.44 -24.29 1.18
N SER A 91 18.76 -24.21 1.34
CA SER A 91 19.52 -25.00 2.32
C SER A 91 19.18 -24.65 3.78
N VAL A 92 18.61 -23.47 4.03
CA VAL A 92 18.16 -23.02 5.36
C VAL A 92 16.82 -23.67 5.75
N GLY A 93 16.10 -24.27 4.80
CA GLY A 93 14.80 -24.88 5.05
C GLY A 93 13.78 -23.86 5.56
N THR A 94 12.90 -24.27 6.49
CA THR A 94 11.86 -23.39 7.03
C THR A 94 12.40 -22.18 7.80
N GLY A 95 13.69 -22.16 8.15
CA GLY A 95 14.34 -21.04 8.82
C GLY A 95 14.28 -19.73 8.02
N MET A 96 14.14 -19.79 6.70
CA MET A 96 13.96 -18.59 5.84
C MET A 96 12.68 -17.79 6.17
N PHE A 97 11.71 -18.40 6.87
CA PHE A 97 10.47 -17.75 7.31
C PHE A 97 10.46 -17.40 8.80
N ALA A 98 11.54 -17.70 9.55
CA ALA A 98 11.57 -17.51 11.00
C ALA A 98 11.33 -16.06 11.43
N PHE A 99 11.76 -15.09 10.61
CA PHE A 99 11.56 -13.67 10.89
C PHE A 99 10.12 -13.20 10.70
N ALA A 100 9.23 -13.94 10.01
CA ALA A 100 7.86 -13.49 9.78
C ALA A 100 7.09 -13.24 11.08
N GLY A 101 7.29 -14.08 12.10
CA GLY A 101 6.71 -13.88 13.42
C GLY A 101 7.34 -12.71 14.17
N GLY A 102 8.66 -12.54 14.07
CA GLY A 102 9.39 -11.41 14.64
C GLY A 102 8.93 -10.08 14.04
N TYR A 103 8.79 -10.01 12.72
CA TYR A 103 8.25 -8.85 12.01
C TYR A 103 6.84 -8.49 12.49
N ALA A 104 5.96 -9.47 12.69
CA ALA A 104 4.60 -9.21 13.18
C ALA A 104 4.58 -8.65 14.61
N GLN A 105 5.58 -8.97 15.43
CA GLN A 105 5.76 -8.41 16.78
C GLN A 105 6.39 -7.02 16.72
N GLU A 106 7.45 -6.84 15.93
CA GLU A 106 8.16 -5.57 15.75
C GLU A 106 7.24 -4.49 15.20
N GLU A 107 6.47 -4.81 14.17
CA GLU A 107 5.45 -3.93 13.59
C GLU A 107 4.16 -3.91 14.40
N SER A 108 4.12 -4.49 15.61
CA SER A 108 2.96 -4.50 16.50
C SER A 108 1.63 -4.94 15.84
N LEU A 109 1.71 -5.79 14.81
CA LEU A 109 0.55 -6.27 14.05
C LEU A 109 -0.28 -7.22 14.91
N ALA A 110 0.39 -8.05 15.73
CA ALA A 110 -0.28 -9.01 16.61
C ALA A 110 -1.07 -8.34 17.75
N THR A 111 -0.55 -7.23 18.29
CA THR A 111 -1.21 -6.47 19.35
C THR A 111 -2.21 -5.46 18.79
N GLY A 112 -2.12 -5.14 17.50
CA GLY A 112 -2.93 -4.14 16.82
C GLY A 112 -2.53 -2.69 17.13
N ASN A 113 -1.44 -2.47 17.88
CA ASN A 113 -1.00 -1.12 18.26
C ASN A 113 -0.47 -0.31 17.07
N ALA A 114 -0.13 -0.98 15.96
CA ALA A 114 0.24 -0.30 14.72
C ALA A 114 -0.95 0.25 13.94
N PHE A 115 -2.18 -0.08 14.32
CA PHE A 115 -3.37 0.33 13.56
C PHE A 115 -4.09 1.47 14.26
N TRP A 116 -4.08 2.66 13.65
CA TRP A 116 -4.79 3.83 14.16
C TRP A 116 -6.27 3.55 14.44
N LEU A 117 -6.94 2.84 13.54
CA LEU A 117 -8.36 2.46 13.71
C LEU A 117 -8.59 1.52 14.90
N VAL A 118 -7.65 0.61 15.19
CA VAL A 118 -7.74 -0.25 16.38
C VAL A 118 -7.59 0.60 17.64
N TRP A 119 -6.64 1.54 17.65
CA TRP A 119 -6.51 2.50 18.76
C TRP A 119 -7.81 3.28 18.98
N LEU A 120 -8.42 3.80 17.91
CA LEU A 120 -9.70 4.52 17.98
C LEU A 120 -10.84 3.64 18.49
N MET A 121 -10.95 2.40 18.01
CA MET A 121 -11.95 1.44 18.50
C MET A 121 -11.77 1.17 19.99
N ARG A 122 -10.53 1.07 20.49
CA ARG A 122 -10.25 0.91 21.92
C ARG A 122 -10.66 2.12 22.76
N GLN A 123 -10.57 3.34 22.22
CA GLN A 123 -11.08 4.53 22.91
C GLN A 123 -12.61 4.49 23.10
N VAL A 124 -13.34 3.84 22.18
CA VAL A 124 -14.81 3.78 22.20
C VAL A 124 -15.33 2.54 22.94
N PHE A 125 -14.70 1.39 22.73
CA PHE A 125 -15.18 0.07 23.18
C PHE A 125 -14.32 -0.55 24.29
N GLY A 126 -13.26 0.13 24.74
CA GLY A 126 -12.24 -0.43 25.65
C GLY A 126 -11.36 -1.48 24.97
N ASP A 127 -10.52 -2.17 25.76
CA ASP A 127 -9.58 -3.21 25.25
C ASP A 127 -10.26 -4.56 25.02
N ALA A 128 -11.35 -4.57 24.26
CA ALA A 128 -12.08 -5.80 23.97
C ALA A 128 -11.28 -6.72 23.01
N ALA A 129 -11.19 -8.01 23.36
CA ALA A 129 -10.39 -9.01 22.63
C ALA A 129 -10.82 -9.22 21.16
N TRP A 130 -12.05 -8.85 20.80
CA TRP A 130 -12.59 -8.99 19.44
C TRP A 130 -12.15 -7.88 18.48
N ILE A 131 -11.62 -6.74 18.98
CA ILE A 131 -11.31 -5.57 18.14
C ILE A 131 -10.28 -5.91 17.06
N VAL A 132 -9.15 -6.50 17.45
CA VAL A 132 -8.06 -6.81 16.51
C VAL A 132 -8.48 -7.86 15.47
N PRO A 133 -9.10 -9.01 15.84
CA PRO A 133 -9.60 -9.96 14.86
C PRO A 133 -10.63 -9.37 13.88
N VAL A 134 -11.60 -8.59 14.37
CA VAL A 134 -12.63 -7.97 13.52
C VAL A 134 -11.99 -6.97 12.57
N TYR A 135 -11.04 -6.17 13.04
CA TYR A 135 -10.30 -5.22 12.23
C TYR A 135 -9.52 -5.90 11.11
N LEU A 136 -8.73 -6.92 11.44
CA LEU A 136 -7.91 -7.65 10.46
C LEU A 136 -8.78 -8.39 9.44
N LEU A 137 -9.85 -9.06 9.89
CA LEU A 137 -10.78 -9.76 8.99
C LEU A 137 -11.52 -8.76 8.08
N GLY A 138 -11.97 -7.63 8.62
CA GLY A 138 -12.62 -6.58 7.85
C GLY A 138 -11.69 -5.95 6.81
N GLY A 139 -10.46 -5.63 7.20
CA GLY A 139 -9.42 -5.12 6.30
C GLY A 139 -9.08 -6.11 5.20
N LEU A 140 -8.81 -7.38 5.54
CA LEU A 140 -8.54 -8.44 4.56
C LEU A 140 -9.72 -8.67 3.61
N ALA A 141 -10.96 -8.66 4.12
CA ALA A 141 -12.15 -8.80 3.31
C ALA A 141 -12.31 -7.63 2.32
N LEU A 142 -12.09 -6.39 2.78
CA LEU A 142 -12.14 -5.20 1.92
C LEU A 142 -11.05 -5.23 0.86
N LEU A 143 -9.80 -5.48 1.24
CA LEU A 143 -8.67 -5.54 0.31
C LEU A 143 -8.83 -6.69 -0.69
N GLY A 144 -9.29 -7.85 -0.23
CA GLY A 144 -9.63 -8.98 -1.08
C GLY A 144 -10.75 -8.65 -2.06
N PHE A 145 -11.82 -7.98 -1.60
CA PHE A 145 -12.90 -7.52 -2.46
C PHE A 145 -12.40 -6.54 -3.53
N LEU A 146 -11.61 -5.53 -3.15
CA LEU A 146 -11.04 -4.55 -4.08
C LEU A 146 -10.08 -5.19 -5.09
N ALA A 147 -9.24 -6.12 -4.63
CA ALA A 147 -8.35 -6.91 -5.47
C ALA A 147 -9.13 -7.76 -6.48
N LEU A 148 -10.17 -8.46 -6.05
CA LEU A 148 -11.05 -9.22 -6.95
C LEU A 148 -11.77 -8.30 -7.93
N ARG A 149 -12.34 -7.18 -7.49
CA ARG A 149 -12.96 -6.18 -8.37
C ARG A 149 -11.98 -5.63 -9.41
N LEU A 150 -10.69 -5.54 -9.08
CA LEU A 150 -9.63 -5.19 -10.02
C LEU A 150 -9.29 -6.35 -10.97
N SER A 151 -9.16 -7.58 -10.49
CA SER A 151 -8.86 -8.73 -11.35
C SER A 151 -10.00 -9.09 -12.31
N PHE A 152 -11.24 -8.71 -11.98
CA PHE A 152 -12.42 -8.91 -12.83
C PHE A 152 -12.79 -7.67 -13.67
N SER A 153 -11.83 -6.75 -13.87
CA SER A 153 -12.01 -5.50 -14.63
C SER A 153 -11.58 -5.59 -16.10
N ASP A 154 -11.57 -6.77 -16.71
CA ASP A 154 -10.98 -6.99 -18.04
C ASP A 154 -11.61 -6.14 -19.17
N ASN A 155 -12.89 -5.79 -19.03
CA ASN A 155 -13.61 -4.95 -20.00
C ASN A 155 -13.48 -3.44 -19.71
N ASP A 156 -12.89 -3.07 -18.57
CA ASP A 156 -12.72 -1.67 -18.19
C ASP A 156 -11.54 -1.04 -18.93
N ASP A 157 -11.65 0.25 -19.23
CA ASP A 157 -10.53 1.03 -19.75
C ASP A 157 -9.35 1.03 -18.76
N VAL A 158 -8.13 1.12 -19.31
CA VAL A 158 -6.89 1.08 -18.53
C VAL A 158 -6.83 2.17 -17.46
N VAL A 159 -7.39 3.35 -17.72
CA VAL A 159 -7.43 4.45 -16.74
C VAL A 159 -8.28 4.05 -15.53
N LEU A 160 -9.45 3.45 -15.76
CA LEU A 160 -10.33 2.98 -14.68
C LEU A 160 -9.68 1.85 -13.88
N ARG A 161 -8.96 0.93 -14.54
CA ARG A 161 -8.20 -0.13 -13.86
C ARG A 161 -7.08 0.45 -12.98
N LEU A 162 -6.35 1.45 -13.48
CA LEU A 162 -5.32 2.15 -12.71
C LEU A 162 -5.91 2.92 -11.52
N GLN A 163 -7.09 3.52 -11.68
CA GLN A 163 -7.80 4.18 -10.57
C GLN A 163 -8.20 3.17 -9.49
N ARG A 164 -8.76 2.02 -9.88
CA ARG A 164 -9.09 0.92 -8.93
C ARG A 164 -7.84 0.40 -8.22
N LEU A 165 -6.73 0.24 -8.94
CA LEU A 165 -5.45 -0.13 -8.32
C LEU A 165 -4.98 0.93 -7.32
N GLY A 166 -5.04 2.21 -7.68
CA GLY A 166 -4.69 3.29 -6.78
C GLY A 166 -5.51 3.26 -5.50
N TRP A 167 -6.83 3.04 -5.60
CA TRP A 167 -7.71 2.92 -4.43
C TRP A 167 -7.47 1.66 -3.61
N LEU A 168 -7.08 0.54 -4.23
CA LEU A 168 -6.64 -0.67 -3.52
C LEU A 168 -5.35 -0.40 -2.72
N VAL A 169 -4.36 0.27 -3.33
CA VAL A 169 -3.12 0.67 -2.65
C VAL A 169 -3.40 1.64 -1.51
N PHE A 170 -4.27 2.64 -1.75
CA PHE A 170 -4.68 3.60 -0.72
C PHE A 170 -5.36 2.91 0.46
N ALA A 171 -6.32 2.01 0.19
CA ALA A 171 -6.99 1.23 1.22
C ALA A 171 -5.98 0.38 1.99
N GLY A 172 -5.03 -0.25 1.30
CA GLY A 172 -3.97 -1.03 1.93
C GLY A 172 -3.10 -0.20 2.86
N LEU A 173 -2.64 0.97 2.41
CA LEU A 173 -1.87 1.92 3.23
C LEU A 173 -2.65 2.37 4.46
N PHE A 174 -3.93 2.71 4.29
CA PHE A 174 -4.78 3.16 5.39
C PHE A 174 -5.04 2.06 6.43
N PHE A 175 -5.33 0.83 5.98
CA PHE A 175 -5.61 -0.29 6.90
C PHE A 175 -4.34 -0.86 7.55
N LEU A 176 -3.23 -0.87 6.84
CA LEU A 176 -1.94 -1.24 7.43
C LEU A 176 -1.41 -0.12 8.34
N SER A 177 -1.89 1.12 8.16
CA SER A 177 -1.68 2.26 9.05
C SER A 177 -0.21 2.43 9.42
N SER A 178 0.69 2.29 8.44
CA SER A 178 2.11 2.25 8.78
C SER A 178 2.50 3.58 9.39
N GLY A 179 2.99 3.55 10.64
CA GLY A 179 3.54 4.72 11.33
C GLY A 179 4.80 5.30 10.68
N TYR A 180 5.11 4.89 9.45
CA TYR A 180 6.32 5.23 8.74
C TYR A 180 6.02 5.87 7.37
N PRO A 181 6.59 7.05 7.08
CA PRO A 181 6.32 7.82 5.87
C PRO A 181 6.69 7.10 4.56
N TRP A 182 7.75 6.30 4.56
CA TRP A 182 8.28 5.66 3.34
C TRP A 182 7.31 4.70 2.66
N TYR A 183 6.39 4.05 3.39
CA TYR A 183 5.40 3.15 2.78
C TYR A 183 4.48 3.90 1.80
N TYR A 184 4.22 5.19 2.06
CA TYR A 184 3.39 6.04 1.21
C TYR A 184 4.05 6.35 -0.15
N LEU A 185 5.32 6.01 -0.37
CA LEU A 185 5.92 6.03 -1.70
C LEU A 185 5.13 5.16 -2.70
N MET A 186 4.51 4.07 -2.24
CA MET A 186 3.67 3.21 -3.09
C MET A 186 2.43 3.96 -3.64
N ALA A 187 1.95 5.00 -2.94
CA ALA A 187 0.86 5.84 -3.40
C ALA A 187 1.31 6.94 -4.39
N LEU A 188 2.59 7.30 -4.40
CA LEU A 188 3.11 8.44 -5.15
C LEU A 188 2.86 8.36 -6.67
N PRO A 189 2.96 7.21 -7.37
CA PRO A 189 2.60 7.11 -8.77
C PRO A 189 1.15 7.56 -9.04
N PHE A 190 0.22 7.31 -8.11
CA PHE A 190 -1.18 7.68 -8.24
C PHE A 190 -1.44 9.16 -7.96
N VAL A 191 -0.62 9.81 -7.12
CA VAL A 191 -0.58 11.28 -7.02
C VAL A 191 -0.26 11.89 -8.38
N VAL A 192 0.76 11.36 -9.07
CA VAL A 192 1.20 11.87 -10.38
C VAL A 192 0.15 11.63 -11.46
N LEU A 193 -0.53 10.49 -11.42
CA LEU A 193 -1.54 10.12 -12.41
C LEU A 193 -2.88 10.84 -12.22
N PHE A 194 -3.39 10.89 -10.99
CA PHE A 194 -4.76 11.33 -10.70
C PHE A 194 -4.83 12.61 -9.86
N GLY A 195 -3.82 12.90 -9.05
CA GLY A 195 -3.73 14.14 -8.26
C GLY A 195 -4.90 14.35 -7.29
N THR A 196 -5.61 13.30 -6.87
CA THR A 196 -6.76 13.47 -5.97
C THR A 196 -6.28 13.90 -4.57
N PRO A 197 -7.07 14.72 -3.84
CA PRO A 197 -6.72 15.16 -2.49
C PRO A 197 -6.43 14.01 -1.51
N ALA A 198 -7.10 12.86 -1.64
CA ALA A 198 -6.82 11.69 -0.80
C ALA A 198 -5.35 11.23 -0.91
N PHE A 199 -4.85 11.02 -2.13
CA PHE A 199 -3.46 10.62 -2.35
C PHE A 199 -2.47 11.69 -1.89
N TRP A 200 -2.75 12.98 -2.14
CA TRP A 200 -1.91 14.07 -1.65
C TRP A 200 -1.85 14.12 -0.12
N ALA A 201 -3.01 13.97 0.56
CA ALA A 201 -3.07 13.91 2.01
C ALA A 201 -2.28 12.73 2.56
N ALA A 202 -2.38 11.56 1.93
CA ALA A 202 -1.62 10.37 2.32
C ALA A 202 -0.11 10.60 2.16
N THR A 203 0.35 11.10 1.02
CA THR A 203 1.80 11.18 0.72
C THR A 203 2.50 12.39 1.33
N ILE A 204 1.85 13.56 1.40
CA ILE A 204 2.43 14.75 2.07
C ILE A 204 2.25 14.61 3.58
N GLY A 205 1.06 14.23 4.04
CA GLY A 205 0.76 14.10 5.46
C GLY A 205 1.58 13.02 6.16
N GLY A 206 2.14 12.06 5.41
CA GLY A 206 3.05 11.05 5.95
C GLY A 206 4.24 11.64 6.71
N PHE A 207 4.70 12.85 6.36
CA PHE A 207 5.78 13.53 7.11
C PHE A 207 5.41 13.84 8.57
N LEU A 208 4.14 13.92 8.91
CA LEU A 208 3.69 14.05 10.31
C LEU A 208 4.08 12.83 11.15
N LEU A 209 4.32 11.68 10.53
CA LEU A 209 4.66 10.44 11.23
C LEU A 209 6.14 10.38 11.64
N TYR A 210 6.98 11.31 11.20
CA TYR A 210 8.38 11.38 11.63
C TYR A 210 8.50 11.90 13.06
N ASP A 211 9.28 11.20 13.88
CA ASP A 211 9.89 11.78 15.06
C ASP A 211 11.11 12.58 14.63
N THR A 212 10.91 13.90 14.45
CA THR A 212 11.95 14.82 13.99
C THR A 212 13.10 14.96 15.00
N ILE A 213 12.82 14.77 16.29
CA ILE A 213 13.78 14.86 17.37
C ILE A 213 13.45 13.73 18.37
N PRO A 214 14.39 12.81 18.66
CA PRO A 214 14.18 11.78 19.68
C PRO A 214 13.81 12.42 21.02
N ASN A 215 12.68 11.99 21.61
CA ASN A 215 12.09 12.56 22.84
C ASN A 215 11.52 13.98 22.72
N ASP A 216 11.30 14.51 21.52
CA ASP A 216 10.56 15.76 21.37
C ASP A 216 9.07 15.54 21.62
N ALA A 217 8.66 15.96 22.82
CA ALA A 217 7.32 15.83 23.34
C ALA A 217 6.32 16.85 22.76
N ALA A 218 6.70 17.67 21.76
CA ALA A 218 5.85 18.76 21.29
C ALA A 218 4.47 18.27 20.81
N VAL A 219 4.38 17.12 20.12
CA VAL A 219 3.11 16.52 19.70
C VAL A 219 3.17 14.99 19.79
N ALA A 220 2.29 14.40 20.61
CA ALA A 220 2.21 12.96 20.76
C ALA A 220 1.95 12.24 19.42
N PHE A 221 2.57 11.07 19.19
CA PHE A 221 2.47 10.32 17.94
C PHE A 221 1.02 10.07 17.52
N TRP A 222 0.17 9.63 18.45
CA TRP A 222 -1.25 9.35 18.17
C TRP A 222 -2.03 10.58 17.67
N VAL A 223 -1.63 11.80 18.05
CA VAL A 223 -2.23 13.04 17.53
C VAL A 223 -1.82 13.24 16.07
N ARG A 224 -0.54 13.07 15.76
CA ARG A 224 -0.01 13.20 14.39
C ARG A 224 -0.62 12.15 13.46
N ASP A 225 -0.70 10.91 13.93
CA ASP A 225 -1.34 9.79 13.23
C ASP A 225 -2.85 10.03 13.02
N ALA A 226 -3.57 10.56 14.02
CA ALA A 226 -4.97 10.93 13.88
C ALA A 226 -5.19 12.08 12.89
N LEU A 227 -4.32 13.10 12.87
CA LEU A 227 -4.39 14.18 11.90
C LEU A 227 -4.15 13.68 10.48
N HIS A 228 -3.17 12.79 10.30
CA HIS A 228 -2.86 12.19 9.00
C HIS A 228 -4.00 11.31 8.49
N SER A 229 -4.47 10.37 9.32
CA SER A 229 -5.60 9.50 9.01
C SER A 229 -6.90 10.29 8.76
N GLY A 230 -7.14 11.34 9.55
CA GLY A 230 -8.27 12.25 9.36
C GLY A 230 -8.21 13.01 8.02
N ALA A 231 -7.03 13.51 7.63
CA ALA A 231 -6.83 14.18 6.35
C ALA A 231 -7.03 13.22 5.16
N MET A 232 -6.59 11.96 5.28
CA MET A 232 -6.84 10.91 4.30
C MET A 232 -8.35 10.67 4.12
N LEU A 233 -9.09 10.51 5.22
CA LEU A 233 -10.54 10.32 5.20
C LEU A 233 -11.29 11.53 4.63
N ALA A 234 -10.87 12.75 4.97
CA ALA A 234 -11.42 13.99 4.40
C ALA A 234 -11.20 14.05 2.88
N GLY A 235 -10.03 13.64 2.40
CA GLY A 235 -9.73 13.52 0.97
C GLY A 235 -10.61 12.48 0.26
N VAL A 236 -10.89 11.35 0.89
CA VAL A 236 -11.84 10.33 0.38
C VAL A 236 -13.25 10.91 0.31
N ALA A 237 -13.72 11.54 1.39
CA ALA A 237 -15.05 12.15 1.45
C ALA A 237 -15.23 13.21 0.36
N TRP A 238 -14.21 14.05 0.14
CA TRP A 238 -14.18 15.01 -0.96
C TRP A 238 -14.25 14.33 -2.33
N ALA A 239 -13.48 13.27 -2.56
CA ALA A 239 -13.49 12.55 -3.84
C ALA A 239 -14.87 11.93 -4.13
N LEU A 240 -15.52 11.37 -3.11
CA LEU A 240 -16.88 10.84 -3.22
C LEU A 240 -17.92 11.95 -3.47
N TRP A 241 -17.76 13.12 -2.85
CA TRP A 241 -18.64 14.26 -3.08
C TRP A 241 -18.48 14.82 -4.50
N ALA A 242 -17.24 15.01 -4.96
CA ALA A 242 -16.93 15.52 -6.29
C ALA A 242 -17.35 14.56 -7.42
N ALA A 243 -17.42 13.26 -7.14
CA ALA A 243 -17.88 12.24 -8.10
C ALA A 243 -19.41 12.18 -8.25
N ARG A 244 -20.19 12.95 -7.47
CA ARG A 244 -21.65 12.97 -7.59
C ARG A 244 -22.06 13.60 -8.93
N PRO A 245 -22.97 12.97 -9.70
CA PRO A 245 -23.52 13.60 -10.89
C PRO A 245 -24.20 14.92 -10.49
N ALA A 246 -24.00 15.97 -11.29
CA ALA A 246 -24.69 17.24 -11.11
C ALA A 246 -26.20 16.95 -11.08
N ARG A 247 -26.88 17.34 -10.01
CA ARG A 247 -28.33 17.25 -9.94
C ARG A 247 -28.89 18.25 -10.95
N THR A 248 -29.24 17.78 -12.14
CA THR A 248 -30.05 18.52 -13.12
C THR A 248 -31.49 18.60 -12.66
#